data_AF-A0A2R6Q839-F1
#
_entry.id   AF-A0A2R6Q839-F1
#
_cell.length_a   1.000
_cell.length_b   1.000
_cell.length_c   1.000
_cell.angle_alpha   90.00
_cell.angle_beta   90.00
_cell.angle_gamma   90.00
#
_symmetry.space_group_name_H-M   'P 1'
#
loop_
_entity.id
_entity.type
_entity.pdbx_description
1 polymer ?
#
loop_
_entity_poly.entity_id
_entity_poly.type
_entity_poly.pdbx_seq_one_letter_code
_entity_poly.pdbx_strand_id
1 'polypeptide(L)'
;MTKVSGMKPREYQALRDCVDNMGDTVDQLTRSIRELGRTGKSAGQNFMWHMSNVQTWVSAALTDENTCVDGFAGHAMDGNVKTAIRRRVVSVAQVTSNALALVNRFAARHHQAATVLPEVQV
;
A
#
# COMPACT_ATOMS: atom_id res chain seq x y z
N MET A 1 -13.62 9.94 -16.54
CA MET A 1 -12.66 11.06 -16.68
C MET A 1 -12.86 11.72 -18.04
N THR A 2 -12.92 13.05 -18.12
CA THR A 2 -12.95 13.81 -19.36
C THR A 2 -11.53 14.01 -19.89
N LYS A 3 -11.33 13.93 -21.22
CA LYS A 3 -10.01 14.12 -21.85
C LYS A 3 -9.49 15.53 -21.57
N VAL A 4 -8.31 15.63 -20.96
CA VAL A 4 -7.63 16.93 -20.76
C VAL A 4 -7.03 17.37 -22.09
N SER A 5 -7.36 18.59 -22.52
CA SER A 5 -6.83 19.15 -23.78
C SER A 5 -5.31 19.31 -23.69
N GLY A 6 -4.58 18.92 -24.75
CA GLY A 6 -3.11 18.99 -24.79
C GLY A 6 -2.35 17.76 -24.27
N MET A 7 -3.04 16.73 -23.76
CA MET A 7 -2.41 15.47 -23.33
C MET A 7 -2.29 14.47 -24.48
N LYS A 8 -1.15 13.78 -24.61
CA LYS A 8 -0.97 12.72 -25.62
C LYS A 8 -1.90 11.53 -25.29
N PRO A 9 -2.42 10.80 -26.29
CA PRO A 9 -3.27 9.63 -26.03
C PRO A 9 -2.63 8.60 -25.08
N ARG A 10 -1.32 8.34 -25.22
CA ARG A 10 -0.57 7.43 -24.34
C ARG A 10 -0.48 7.92 -22.89
N GLU A 11 -0.30 9.23 -22.70
CA GLU A 11 -0.22 9.85 -21.37
C GLU A 11 -1.58 9.77 -20.69
N TYR A 12 -2.66 9.93 -21.46
CA TYR A 12 -4.02 9.78 -20.96
C TYR A 12 -4.34 8.34 -20.56
N GLN A 13 -3.92 7.35 -21.34
CA GLN A 13 -4.07 5.93 -20.98
C GLN A 13 -3.31 5.61 -19.69
N ALA A 14 -2.02 5.92 -19.62
CA ALA A 14 -1.22 5.70 -18.41
C ALA A 14 -1.79 6.45 -17.19
N LEU A 15 -2.38 7.64 -17.38
CA LEU A 15 -3.05 8.36 -16.31
C LEU A 15 -4.30 7.62 -15.81
N ARG A 16 -5.09 7.04 -16.73
CA ARG A 16 -6.25 6.24 -16.33
C ARG A 16 -5.82 5.01 -15.54
N ASP A 17 -4.85 4.26 -16.05
CA ASP A 17 -4.34 3.07 -15.38
C ASP A 17 -3.75 3.43 -13.99
N CYS A 18 -3.06 4.57 -13.90
CA CYS A 18 -2.59 5.07 -12.61
C CYS A 18 -3.73 5.42 -11.65
N VAL A 19 -4.81 6.05 -12.13
CA VAL A 19 -5.96 6.36 -11.27
C VAL A 19 -6.62 5.08 -10.76
N ASP A 20 -6.70 4.04 -11.58
CA ASP A 20 -7.23 2.73 -11.19
C ASP A 20 -6.32 2.09 -10.11
N ASN A 21 -5.00 2.07 -10.31
CA ASN A 21 -4.03 1.60 -9.29
C ASN A 21 -4.13 2.39 -7.97
N MET A 22 -4.34 3.71 -8.02
CA MET A 22 -4.53 4.52 -6.82
C MET A 22 -5.88 4.24 -6.14
N GLY A 23 -6.91 3.86 -6.90
CA GLY A 23 -8.16 3.35 -6.36
C GLY A 23 -7.94 2.05 -5.57
N ASP A 24 -7.23 1.10 -6.18
CA ASP A 24 -6.87 -0.16 -5.52
C ASP A 24 -6.02 0.08 -4.27
N THR A 25 -5.06 1.00 -4.34
CA THR A 25 -4.26 1.47 -3.19
C THR A 25 -5.16 1.88 -2.01
N VAL A 26 -6.18 2.71 -2.26
CA VAL A 26 -7.12 3.18 -1.23
C VAL A 26 -7.91 2.01 -0.65
N ASP A 27 -8.36 1.08 -1.49
CA ASP A 27 -9.12 -0.09 -1.06
C ASP A 27 -8.26 -1.03 -0.19
N GLN A 28 -7.03 -1.32 -0.59
CA GLN A 28 -6.10 -2.14 0.18
C GLN A 28 -5.78 -1.49 1.54
N LEU A 29 -5.46 -0.20 1.57
CA LEU A 29 -5.20 0.53 2.82
C LEU A 29 -6.44 0.57 3.73
N THR A 30 -7.63 0.72 3.16
CA THR A 30 -8.90 0.67 3.91
C THR A 30 -9.11 -0.70 4.55
N ARG A 31 -8.83 -1.78 3.82
CA ARG A 31 -8.87 -3.15 4.37
C ARG A 31 -7.86 -3.33 5.49
N SER A 32 -6.63 -2.84 5.31
CA SER A 32 -5.58 -2.87 6.34
C SER A 32 -6.02 -2.21 7.64
N ILE A 33 -6.64 -1.04 7.59
CA ILE A 33 -7.12 -0.33 8.79
C ILE A 33 -8.20 -1.13 9.51
N ARG A 34 -9.18 -1.67 8.76
CA ARG A 34 -10.27 -2.47 9.36
C ARG A 34 -9.73 -3.73 10.04
N GLU A 35 -8.76 -4.39 9.43
CA GLU A 35 -8.16 -5.61 9.94
C GLU A 35 -7.24 -5.35 11.12
N LEU A 36 -6.45 -4.28 11.09
CA LEU A 36 -5.67 -3.84 12.24
C LEU A 36 -6.59 -3.56 13.44
N GLY A 37 -7.78 -2.99 13.23
CA GLY A 37 -8.78 -2.81 14.28
C GLY A 37 -9.29 -4.10 14.92
N ARG A 38 -9.20 -5.25 14.23
CA ARG A 38 -9.57 -6.57 14.77
C ARG A 38 -8.49 -7.14 15.70
N THR A 39 -7.25 -6.69 15.57
CA THR A 39 -6.11 -7.19 16.37
C THR A 39 -6.25 -6.92 17.87
N GLY A 40 -6.90 -5.82 18.27
CA GLY A 40 -7.07 -5.45 19.67
C GLY A 40 -7.94 -6.42 20.50
N LYS A 41 -8.63 -7.36 19.84
CA LYS A 41 -9.43 -8.42 20.48
C LYS A 41 -8.85 -9.82 20.29
N SER A 42 -7.69 -9.93 19.66
CA SER A 42 -7.09 -11.19 19.22
C SER A 42 -5.75 -11.42 19.90
N ALA A 43 -5.44 -12.68 20.21
CA ALA A 43 -4.17 -13.10 20.81
C ALA A 43 -3.58 -14.30 20.04
N GLY A 44 -2.28 -14.56 20.28
CA GLY A 44 -1.58 -15.72 19.71
C GLY A 44 -1.68 -15.80 18.18
N GLN A 45 -2.02 -16.98 17.66
CA GLN A 45 -2.09 -17.23 16.22
C GLN A 45 -3.14 -16.37 15.50
N ASN A 46 -4.27 -16.05 16.14
CA ASN A 46 -5.30 -15.21 15.53
C ASN A 46 -4.82 -13.76 15.34
N PHE A 47 -4.03 -13.25 16.29
CA PHE A 47 -3.35 -11.96 16.12
C PHE A 47 -2.39 -11.99 14.92
N MET A 48 -1.56 -13.03 14.83
CA MET A 48 -0.59 -13.17 13.73
C MET A 48 -1.27 -13.28 12.37
N TRP A 49 -2.40 -13.98 12.29
CA TRP A 49 -3.19 -14.08 11.06
C TRP A 49 -3.70 -12.71 10.60
N HIS A 50 -4.34 -11.94 11.49
CA HIS A 50 -4.76 -10.57 11.17
C HIS A 50 -3.59 -9.66 10.76
N MET A 51 -2.46 -9.74 11.47
CA MET A 51 -1.27 -8.95 11.11
C MET A 51 -0.71 -9.31 9.73
N SER A 52 -0.72 -10.59 9.35
CA SER A 52 -0.28 -11.02 8.02
C SER A 52 -1.16 -10.43 6.91
N ASN A 53 -2.48 -10.37 7.10
CA ASN A 53 -3.39 -9.71 6.17
C ASN A 53 -3.08 -8.21 6.02
N VAL A 54 -2.84 -7.51 7.13
CA VAL A 54 -2.45 -6.08 7.12
C VAL A 54 -1.15 -5.89 6.33
N GLN A 55 -0.14 -6.73 6.58
CA GLN A 55 1.14 -6.67 5.85
C GLN A 55 0.95 -6.89 4.35
N THR A 56 0.14 -7.88 3.97
CA THR A 56 -0.16 -8.18 2.56
C THR A 56 -0.80 -6.98 1.87
N TRP A 57 -1.85 -6.39 2.45
CA TRP A 57 -2.57 -5.31 1.78
C TRP A 57 -1.79 -3.99 1.77
N VAL A 58 -1.04 -3.64 2.82
CA VAL A 58 -0.15 -2.47 2.75
C VAL A 58 0.96 -2.67 1.71
N SER A 59 1.50 -3.89 1.56
CA SER A 59 2.49 -4.19 0.51
C SER A 59 1.90 -4.14 -0.89
N ALA A 60 0.65 -4.59 -1.05
CA ALA A 60 -0.09 -4.48 -2.31
C ALA A 60 -0.31 -3.01 -2.69
N ALA A 61 -0.77 -2.18 -1.76
CA ALA A 61 -0.92 -0.73 -1.96
C ALA A 61 0.38 -0.08 -2.46
N LEU A 62 1.53 -0.43 -1.84
CA LEU A 62 2.84 0.07 -2.28
C LEU A 62 3.21 -0.41 -3.69
N THR A 63 2.80 -1.62 -4.06
CA THR A 63 3.03 -2.19 -5.39
C THR A 63 2.21 -1.46 -6.45
N ASP A 64 0.94 -1.14 -6.15
CA ASP A 64 0.04 -0.41 -7.06
C ASP A 64 0.56 1.02 -7.32
N GLU A 65 1.04 1.69 -6.27
CA GLU A 65 1.68 3.02 -6.36
C GLU A 65 2.93 2.97 -7.25
N ASN A 66 3.81 1.98 -7.08
CA ASN A 66 4.98 1.80 -7.93
C ASN A 66 4.59 1.49 -9.38
N THR A 67 3.57 0.64 -9.58
CA THR A 67 3.05 0.29 -10.91
C THR A 67 2.49 1.52 -11.62
N CYS A 68 1.81 2.42 -10.91
CA CYS A 68 1.38 3.70 -11.49
C CYS A 68 2.58 4.50 -12.03
N VAL A 69 3.66 4.63 -11.25
CA VAL A 69 4.85 5.38 -11.67
C VAL A 69 5.52 4.72 -12.87
N ASP A 70 5.61 3.38 -12.88
CA ASP A 70 6.20 2.61 -13.96
C ASP A 70 5.40 2.71 -15.27
N GLY A 71 4.09 2.94 -15.19
CA GLY A 71 3.26 3.24 -16.36
C GLY A 71 3.69 4.49 -17.16
N PHE A 72 4.52 5.36 -16.56
CA PHE A 72 5.11 6.53 -17.21
C PHE A 72 6.61 6.37 -17.52
N ALA A 73 7.15 5.15 -17.48
CA ALA A 73 8.55 4.89 -17.82
C ALA A 73 8.87 5.19 -19.30
N GLY A 74 10.16 5.40 -19.59
CA GLY A 74 10.67 5.64 -20.95
C GLY A 74 10.55 7.08 -21.47
N HIS A 75 11.33 7.38 -22.52
CA HIS A 75 11.43 8.72 -23.11
C HIS A 75 10.15 9.18 -23.82
N ALA A 76 9.36 8.22 -24.30
CA ALA A 76 8.06 8.45 -24.91
C ALA A 76 7.07 9.20 -24.00
N MET A 77 7.30 9.15 -22.68
CA MET A 77 6.47 9.72 -21.62
C MET A 77 7.11 10.96 -20.97
N ASP A 78 8.28 11.40 -21.43
CA ASP A 78 8.96 12.56 -20.84
C ASP A 78 8.13 13.84 -21.05
N GLY A 79 8.00 14.61 -19.96
CA GLY A 79 7.23 15.85 -19.94
C GLY A 79 6.55 16.12 -18.59
N ASN A 80 5.74 17.17 -18.57
CA ASN A 80 5.12 17.68 -17.35
C ASN A 80 4.16 16.68 -16.69
N VAL A 81 3.47 15.84 -17.47
CA VAL A 81 2.53 14.85 -16.95
C VAL A 81 3.24 13.81 -16.08
N LYS A 82 4.30 13.17 -16.61
CA LYS A 82 5.13 12.21 -15.87
C LYS A 82 5.71 12.83 -14.60
N THR A 83 6.26 14.03 -14.68
CA THR A 83 6.82 14.73 -13.51
C THR A 83 5.76 14.99 -12.43
N ALA A 84 4.57 15.44 -12.83
CA ALA A 84 3.48 15.75 -11.90
C ALA A 84 2.94 14.48 -11.22
N ILE A 85 2.72 13.40 -11.97
CA ILE A 85 2.24 12.13 -11.44
C ILE A 85 3.29 11.50 -10.52
N ARG A 86 4.54 11.38 -10.97
CA ARG A 86 5.62 10.82 -10.16
C ARG A 86 5.78 11.55 -8.82
N ARG A 87 5.74 12.89 -8.81
CA ARG A 87 5.85 13.67 -7.57
C ARG A 87 4.76 13.31 -6.57
N ARG A 88 3.51 13.18 -7.02
CA ARG A 88 2.38 12.86 -6.15
C ARG A 88 2.47 11.43 -5.64
N VAL A 89 2.66 10.48 -6.55
CA VAL A 89 2.58 9.05 -6.23
C VAL A 89 3.76 8.58 -5.39
N VAL A 90 4.97 9.07 -5.66
CA VAL A 90 6.14 8.78 -4.80
C VAL A 90 5.94 9.32 -3.38
N SER A 91 5.25 10.44 -3.22
CA SER A 91 4.92 10.95 -1.88
C SER A 91 3.98 10.01 -1.14
N VAL A 92 2.98 9.43 -1.83
CA VAL A 92 2.08 8.44 -1.21
C VAL A 92 2.86 7.17 -0.89
N ALA A 93 3.67 6.66 -1.83
CA ALA A 93 4.54 5.51 -1.64
C ALA A 93 5.49 5.63 -0.45
N GLN A 94 6.02 6.82 -0.19
CA GLN A 94 6.82 7.05 1.00
C GLN A 94 6.01 6.87 2.28
N VAL A 95 4.78 7.38 2.33
CA VAL A 95 3.90 7.24 3.50
C VAL A 95 3.45 5.78 3.67
N THR A 96 3.09 5.10 2.59
CA THR A 96 2.71 3.68 2.58
C THR A 96 3.88 2.80 3.04
N SER A 97 5.11 3.07 2.58
CA SER A 97 6.33 2.39 3.03
C SER A 97 6.61 2.62 4.52
N ASN A 98 6.46 3.86 5.01
CA ASN A 98 6.58 4.15 6.45
C ASN A 98 5.54 3.38 7.27
N ALA A 99 4.29 3.30 6.79
CA ALA A 99 3.24 2.51 7.44
C ALA A 99 3.58 1.02 7.46
N LEU A 100 4.07 0.46 6.35
CA LEU A 100 4.50 -0.94 6.27
C LEU A 100 5.61 -1.25 7.27
N ALA A 101 6.60 -0.36 7.40
CA ALA A 101 7.67 -0.50 8.39
C ALA A 101 7.13 -0.54 9.84
N LEU A 102 6.17 0.34 10.15
CA LEU A 102 5.52 0.36 11.47
C LEU A 102 4.71 -0.92 11.73
N VAL A 103 3.93 -1.37 10.75
CA VAL A 103 3.14 -2.63 10.81
C VAL A 103 4.06 -3.82 11.05
N ASN A 104 5.16 -3.93 10.30
CA ASN A 104 6.14 -5.01 10.44
C ASN A 104 6.76 -5.01 11.85
N ARG A 105 7.13 -3.84 12.36
CA ARG A 105 7.69 -3.71 13.71
C ARG A 105 6.67 -4.06 14.79
N PHE A 106 5.41 -3.68 14.61
CA PHE A 106 4.32 -4.03 15.52
C PHE A 106 4.10 -5.55 15.56
N ALA A 107 3.96 -6.19 14.41
CA ALA A 107 3.83 -7.65 14.32
C ALA A 107 4.99 -8.38 15.00
N ALA A 108 6.24 -7.97 14.73
CA ALA A 108 7.44 -8.60 15.30
C ALA A 108 7.48 -8.52 16.84
N ARG A 109 7.14 -7.36 17.42
CA ARG A 109 7.09 -7.18 18.88
C ARG A 109 6.08 -8.09 19.55
N HIS A 110 4.90 -8.24 18.95
CA HIS A 110 3.83 -9.07 19.51
C HIS A 110 4.05 -10.57 19.28
N HIS A 111 4.74 -10.96 18.21
CA HIS A 111 5.19 -12.34 18.02
C HIS A 111 6.19 -12.76 19.11
N GLN A 112 7.16 -11.89 19.44
CA GLN A 112 8.13 -12.14 20.51
C GLN A 112 7.43 -12.23 21.88
N ALA A 113 6.47 -11.35 22.17
CA ALA A 113 5.69 -11.43 23.41
C ALA A 113 4.89 -12.73 23.53
N ALA A 114 4.31 -13.21 22.42
CA ALA A 114 3.59 -14.49 22.39
C ALA A 114 4.51 -15.70 22.61
N THR A 115 5.79 -15.62 22.21
CA THR A 115 6.78 -16.69 22.46
C THR A 115 7.40 -16.66 23.86
N VAL A 116 7.30 -15.53 24.58
CA VAL A 116 7.92 -15.32 25.90
C VAL A 116 6.96 -15.64 27.05
N LEU A 117 5.65 -15.74 26.81
CA LEU A 117 4.71 -16.28 27.79
C LEU A 117 4.85 -17.81 27.82
N PRO A 118 5.36 -18.42 28.90
CA PRO A 118 5.30 -19.87 29.04
C PRO A 118 3.83 -20.27 29.14
N GLU A 119 3.49 -21.42 28.57
CA GLU A 119 2.23 -22.11 28.81
C GLU A 119 1.95 -22.16 30.33
N VAL A 120 1.02 -21.32 30.80
CA VAL A 120 0.33 -21.57 32.05
C VAL A 120 -0.99 -22.24 31.67
N GLN A 121 -1.04 -23.53 31.98
CA GLN A 121 -2.11 -24.49 31.72
C GLN A 121 -3.48 -24.02 32.19
N VAL A 122 -4.54 -24.35 31.42
CA VAL A 122 -5.63 -25.26 31.83
C VAL A 122 -6.09 -26.03 30.58
#